data_AF-Q1ZME0-F1
#
_entry.id   AF-Q1ZME0-F1
#
_cell.length_a   1.000
_cell.length_b   1.000
_cell.length_c   1.000
_cell.angle_alpha   90.00
_cell.angle_beta   90.00
_cell.angle_gamma   90.00
#
_symmetry.space_group_name_H-M   'P 1'
#
loop_
_entity.id
_entity.type
_entity.pdbx_description
1 polymer ?
#
loop_
_entity_poly.entity_id
_entity_poly.type
_entity_poly.pdbx_seq_one_letter_code
_entity_poly.pdbx_strand_id
1 'polypeptide(L)'
;MKYKLLILSLLVVLFFSVSPLIFGLACDSQFYLKKAKDLYIGQCHFGVVEIYQVKDFGRDHSADVVHYKGIFMQFFSKAAIYVNSVAEQAPLNDIQTIKEIVNIRNDRFYKFEILNENSCNVEVKLENGNTCKINKFIPV
;
A
#
# COMPACT_ATOMS: atom_id res chain seq x y z
N MET A 1 -43.77 0.36 9.05
CA MET A 1 -42.89 1.17 8.16
C MET A 1 -41.63 1.69 8.88
N LYS A 2 -41.70 2.14 10.14
CA LYS A 2 -40.55 2.67 10.90
C LYS A 2 -39.31 1.75 10.90
N TYR A 3 -39.49 0.44 11.13
CA TYR A 3 -38.38 -0.53 11.10
C TYR A 3 -37.79 -0.76 9.70
N LYS A 4 -38.60 -0.62 8.62
CA LYS A 4 -38.11 -0.78 7.24
C LYS A 4 -37.15 0.35 6.85
N LEU A 5 -37.43 1.57 7.28
CA LEU A 5 -36.54 2.73 7.12
C LEU A 5 -35.24 2.56 7.90
N LEU A 6 -35.32 2.04 9.13
CA LEU A 6 -34.16 1.75 9.98
C LEU A 6 -33.25 0.69 9.37
N ILE A 7 -33.83 -0.42 8.89
CA ILE A 7 -33.09 -1.48 8.19
C ILE A 7 -32.44 -0.94 6.91
N LEU A 8 -33.16 -0.14 6.12
CA LEU A 8 -32.62 0.48 4.92
C LEU A 8 -31.44 1.42 5.24
N SER A 9 -31.56 2.26 6.27
CA SER A 9 -30.46 3.13 6.70
C SER A 9 -29.24 2.34 7.16
N LEU A 10 -29.44 1.23 7.88
CA LEU A 10 -28.36 0.38 8.34
C LEU A 10 -27.65 -0.30 7.17
N LEU A 11 -28.40 -0.80 6.18
CA LEU A 11 -27.85 -1.39 4.96
C LEU A 11 -27.05 -0.39 4.15
N VAL A 12 -27.52 0.86 4.03
CA VAL A 12 -26.80 1.92 3.34
C VAL A 12 -25.47 2.21 4.06
N VAL A 13 -25.49 2.38 5.37
CA VAL A 13 -24.27 2.62 6.16
C VAL A 13 -23.27 1.47 6.01
N LEU A 14 -23.73 0.22 6.11
CA LEU A 14 -22.90 -0.96 5.90
C LEU A 14 -22.30 -1.00 4.50
N PHE A 15 -23.11 -0.75 3.47
CA PHE A 15 -22.64 -0.74 2.08
C PHE A 15 -21.54 0.32 1.86
N PHE A 16 -21.75 1.55 2.33
CA PHE A 16 -20.73 2.61 2.21
C PHE A 16 -19.45 2.29 3.00
N SER A 17 -19.59 1.66 4.17
CA SER A 17 -18.44 1.32 5.03
C SER A 17 -17.57 0.19 4.46
N VAL A 18 -18.17 -0.76 3.75
CA VAL A 18 -17.46 -1.94 3.19
C VAL A 18 -17.09 -1.75 1.72
N SER A 19 -17.74 -0.84 1.00
CA SER A 19 -17.41 -0.48 -0.40
C SER A 19 -15.91 -0.31 -0.70
N PRO A 20 -15.09 0.30 0.17
CA PRO A 20 -13.69 0.61 -0.18
C PRO A 20 -12.80 -0.63 -0.12
N LEU A 21 -13.17 -1.57 0.76
CA LEU A 21 -12.59 -2.89 0.80
C LEU A 21 -12.96 -3.64 -0.48
N ILE A 22 -14.24 -3.60 -0.91
CA ILE A 22 -14.71 -4.25 -2.14
C ILE A 22 -13.98 -3.72 -3.38
N PHE A 23 -13.82 -2.40 -3.50
CA PHE A 23 -13.03 -1.81 -4.59
C PHE A 23 -11.55 -2.19 -4.48
N GLY A 24 -11.01 -2.25 -3.26
CA GLY A 24 -9.65 -2.75 -3.02
C GLY A 24 -9.46 -4.21 -3.43
N LEU A 25 -10.48 -5.07 -3.32
CA LEU A 25 -10.42 -6.48 -3.74
C LEU A 25 -10.18 -6.66 -5.24
N ALA A 26 -10.47 -5.66 -6.07
CA ALA A 26 -10.19 -5.73 -7.52
C ALA A 26 -8.70 -5.55 -7.86
N CYS A 27 -7.87 -5.23 -6.86
CA CYS A 27 -6.45 -5.04 -7.04
C CYS A 27 -5.75 -6.38 -7.29
N ASP A 28 -5.25 -6.54 -8.51
CA ASP A 28 -4.42 -7.67 -8.94
C ASP A 28 -3.27 -7.15 -9.82
N SER A 29 -2.14 -6.85 -9.19
CA SER A 29 -0.97 -6.29 -9.89
C SER A 29 0.31 -6.50 -9.10
N GLN A 30 1.41 -6.58 -9.83
CA GLN A 30 2.75 -6.49 -9.26
C GLN A 30 3.32 -5.11 -9.59
N PHE A 31 4.16 -4.57 -8.71
CA PHE A 31 4.76 -3.25 -8.91
C PHE A 31 6.17 -3.13 -8.34
N TYR A 32 6.91 -2.13 -8.82
CA TYR A 32 8.14 -1.68 -8.18
C TYR A 32 8.27 -0.16 -8.18
N LEU A 33 8.98 0.35 -7.17
CA LEU A 33 9.32 1.75 -6.99
C LEU A 33 10.77 1.84 -6.53
N LYS A 34 11.60 2.56 -7.30
CA LYS A 34 12.97 2.87 -6.89
C LYS A 34 13.00 4.25 -6.25
N LYS A 35 13.42 4.33 -4.99
CA LYS A 35 13.52 5.57 -4.23
C LYS A 35 14.94 5.68 -3.66
N ALA A 36 15.74 6.58 -4.23
CA ALA A 36 17.15 6.73 -3.87
C ALA A 36 17.92 5.38 -3.93
N LYS A 37 18.35 4.85 -2.78
CA LYS A 37 19.09 3.58 -2.64
C LYS A 37 18.20 2.36 -2.35
N ASP A 38 16.91 2.59 -2.19
CA ASP A 38 15.96 1.54 -1.84
C ASP A 38 15.14 1.14 -3.05
N LEU A 39 14.94 -0.17 -3.19
CA LEU A 39 14.04 -0.76 -4.16
C LEU A 39 12.86 -1.37 -3.43
N TYR A 40 11.66 -0.86 -3.71
CA TYR A 40 10.41 -1.42 -3.23
C TYR A 40 9.85 -2.31 -4.34
N ILE A 41 9.65 -3.58 -4.06
CA ILE A 41 8.98 -4.53 -4.95
C ILE A 41 7.75 -5.02 -4.21
N GLY A 42 6.61 -5.06 -4.86
CA GLY A 42 5.41 -5.54 -4.20
C GLY A 42 4.42 -6.18 -5.16
N GLN A 43 3.42 -6.78 -4.55
CA GLN A 43 2.26 -7.32 -5.22
C GLN A 43 1.01 -6.96 -4.44
N CYS A 44 -0.07 -6.85 -5.17
CA CYS A 44 -1.40 -6.68 -4.66
C CYS A 44 -2.27 -7.76 -5.29
N HIS A 45 -2.95 -8.55 -4.46
CA HIS A 45 -3.82 -9.62 -4.93
C HIS A 45 -5.04 -9.72 -4.02
N PHE A 46 -6.23 -9.59 -4.60
CA PHE A 46 -7.50 -9.51 -3.88
C PHE A 46 -7.46 -8.52 -2.71
N GLY A 47 -6.89 -7.34 -2.93
CA GLY A 47 -6.76 -6.28 -1.93
C GLY A 47 -5.73 -6.55 -0.83
N VAL A 48 -5.04 -7.69 -0.82
CA VAL A 48 -3.90 -7.94 0.06
C VAL A 48 -2.64 -7.43 -0.61
N VAL A 49 -1.87 -6.59 0.10
CA VAL A 49 -0.62 -6.01 -0.39
C VAL A 49 0.55 -6.60 0.36
N GLU A 50 1.58 -6.99 -0.38
CA GLU A 50 2.87 -7.40 0.15
C GLU A 50 3.95 -6.56 -0.51
N ILE A 51 4.78 -5.88 0.29
CA ILE A 51 5.86 -5.01 -0.19
C ILE A 51 7.16 -5.42 0.48
N TYR A 52 8.18 -5.61 -0.33
CA TYR A 52 9.56 -5.88 0.07
C TYR A 52 10.37 -4.62 -0.22
N GLN A 53 10.91 -3.99 0.83
CA GLN A 53 11.92 -2.96 0.71
C GLN A 53 13.28 -3.66 0.76
N VAL A 54 14.00 -3.58 -0.35
CA VAL A 54 15.35 -4.13 -0.51
C VAL A 54 16.32 -2.97 -0.57
N LYS A 55 17.28 -2.94 0.37
CA LYS A 55 18.36 -1.96 0.34
C LYS A 55 19.52 -2.43 -0.53
N ASP A 56 20.03 -1.49 -1.31
CA ASP A 56 21.28 -1.48 -2.09
C ASP A 56 22.02 -2.83 -2.25
N PHE A 57 22.21 -3.25 -3.50
CA PHE A 57 22.94 -4.45 -3.94
C PHE A 57 24.46 -4.32 -3.76
N GLY A 58 24.91 -3.86 -2.58
CA GLY A 58 26.31 -3.85 -2.19
C GLY A 58 26.81 -5.28 -1.97
N ARG A 59 28.09 -5.52 -2.29
CA ARG A 59 28.71 -6.86 -2.41
C ARG A 59 28.74 -7.70 -1.12
N ASP A 60 28.27 -7.20 0.02
CA ASP A 60 28.28 -7.92 1.29
C ASP A 60 26.88 -8.49 1.62
N HIS A 61 26.86 -9.80 1.86
CA HIS A 61 25.74 -10.71 1.65
C HIS A 61 24.65 -10.75 2.74
N SER A 62 24.16 -9.60 3.18
CA SER A 62 22.87 -9.53 3.89
C SER A 62 22.09 -8.33 3.40
N ALA A 63 21.24 -8.52 2.40
CA ALA A 63 20.31 -7.48 2.01
C ALA A 63 19.39 -7.19 3.20
N ASP A 64 19.38 -5.95 3.68
CA ASP A 64 18.39 -5.49 4.65
C ASP A 64 17.04 -5.51 3.93
N VAL A 65 16.27 -6.58 4.17
CA VAL A 65 14.93 -6.75 3.60
C VAL A 65 13.90 -6.51 4.69
N VAL A 66 13.03 -5.53 4.44
CA VAL A 66 11.84 -5.26 5.25
C VAL A 66 10.61 -5.67 4.47
N HIS A 67 9.79 -6.54 5.05
CA HIS A 67 8.55 -7.04 4.49
C HIS A 67 7.36 -6.37 5.18
N TYR A 68 6.55 -5.66 4.40
CA TYR A 68 5.30 -5.05 4.80
C TYR A 68 4.14 -5.85 4.25
N LYS A 69 3.17 -6.18 5.10
CA LYS A 69 1.89 -6.75 4.69
C LYS A 69 0.77 -5.79 5.04
N GLY A 70 -0.21 -5.68 4.17
CA GLY A 70 -1.33 -4.78 4.37
C GLY A 70 -2.55 -5.07 3.52
N ILE A 71 -3.54 -4.18 3.66
CA ILE A 71 -4.82 -4.23 2.95
C ILE A 71 -4.94 -2.94 2.13
N PHE A 72 -5.10 -3.08 0.83
CA PHE A 72 -5.39 -1.99 -0.09
C PHE A 72 -6.88 -1.64 -0.03
N MET A 73 -7.16 -0.35 0.10
CA MET A 73 -8.51 0.23 0.09
C MET A 73 -8.54 1.37 -0.90
N GLN A 74 -9.59 1.45 -1.71
CA GLN A 74 -9.74 2.50 -2.71
C GLN A 74 -11.13 3.13 -2.67
N PHE A 75 -11.14 4.47 -2.72
CA PHE A 75 -12.30 5.33 -2.82
C PHE A 75 -12.08 6.30 -4.00
N PHE A 76 -12.57 5.94 -5.18
CA PHE A 76 -12.32 6.71 -6.41
C PHE A 76 -10.82 6.92 -6.66
N SER A 77 -10.34 8.16 -6.72
CA SER A 77 -8.92 8.50 -6.85
C SER A 77 -8.15 8.40 -5.54
N LYS A 78 -8.79 8.30 -4.38
CA LYS A 78 -8.10 8.20 -3.09
C LYS A 78 -7.90 6.75 -2.72
N ALA A 79 -6.71 6.41 -2.26
CA ALA A 79 -6.40 5.06 -1.84
C ALA A 79 -5.59 5.08 -0.53
N ALA A 80 -5.66 3.96 0.18
CA ALA A 80 -4.87 3.73 1.38
C ALA A 80 -4.41 2.28 1.45
N ILE A 81 -3.21 2.07 1.99
CA ILE A 81 -2.74 0.76 2.42
C ILE A 81 -2.73 0.75 3.94
N TYR A 82 -3.53 -0.12 4.54
CA TYR A 82 -3.45 -0.42 5.97
C TYR A 82 -2.41 -1.51 6.20
N VAL A 83 -1.26 -1.16 6.77
CA VAL A 83 -0.18 -2.10 7.11
C VAL A 83 -0.54 -2.81 8.41
N ASN A 84 -0.77 -4.11 8.32
CA ASN A 84 -1.11 -4.94 9.47
C ASN A 84 0.10 -5.69 10.05
N SER A 85 1.20 -5.80 9.28
CA SER A 85 2.42 -6.47 9.73
C SER A 85 3.66 -5.87 9.09
N VAL A 86 4.75 -5.81 9.86
CA VAL A 86 6.10 -5.43 9.41
C VAL A 86 7.10 -6.45 9.96
N ALA A 87 7.83 -7.12 9.08
CA ALA A 87 8.85 -8.10 9.44
C ALA A 87 10.20 -7.71 8.84
N GLU A 88 11.28 -8.02 9.56
CA GLU A 88 12.66 -7.69 9.20
C GLU A 88 13.43 -9.01 9.05
N GLN A 89 14.17 -9.20 7.96
CA GLN A 89 14.95 -10.44 7.75
C GLN A 89 16.32 -10.40 8.45
N ALA A 90 16.84 -9.21 8.72
CA ALA A 90 18.11 -8.97 9.41
C ALA A 90 17.97 -7.75 10.35
N PRO A 91 18.82 -7.63 11.39
CA PRO A 91 18.84 -6.45 12.25
C PRO A 91 19.13 -5.19 11.43
N LEU A 92 18.20 -4.23 11.47
CA LEU A 92 18.34 -2.99 10.73
C LEU A 92 19.36 -2.06 11.40
N ASN A 93 20.34 -1.60 10.64
CA ASN A 93 21.36 -0.67 11.12
C ASN A 93 21.16 0.77 10.64
N ASP A 94 20.19 1.01 9.75
CA ASP A 94 19.92 2.34 9.20
C ASP A 94 18.83 3.09 9.96
N ILE A 95 19.21 4.21 10.57
CA ILE A 95 18.32 5.07 11.36
C ILE A 95 17.12 5.56 10.54
N GLN A 96 17.29 5.83 9.23
CA GLN A 96 16.21 6.35 8.40
C GLN A 96 15.12 5.29 8.20
N THR A 97 15.49 4.05 7.89
CA THR A 97 14.53 2.93 7.78
C THR A 97 13.90 2.57 9.11
N ILE A 98 14.66 2.62 10.21
CA ILE A 98 14.07 2.43 11.54
C ILE A 98 12.99 3.48 11.80
N LYS A 99 13.25 4.76 11.48
CA LYS A 99 12.24 5.83 11.60
C LYS A 99 11.03 5.58 10.70
N GLU A 100 11.25 5.17 9.45
CA GLU A 100 10.16 4.80 8.54
C GLU A 100 9.31 3.68 9.13
N ILE A 101 9.91 2.57 9.59
CA ILE A 101 9.18 1.45 10.21
C ILE A 101 8.43 1.88 11.46
N VAL A 102 9.04 2.68 12.33
CA VAL A 102 8.37 3.18 13.54
C VAL A 102 7.15 4.03 13.16
N ASN A 103 7.28 4.91 12.16
CA ASN A 103 6.15 5.70 11.67
C ASN A 103 5.03 4.80 11.12
N ILE A 104 5.37 3.75 10.37
CA ILE A 104 4.41 2.78 9.83
C ILE A 104 3.71 2.02 10.95
N ARG A 105 4.44 1.57 11.97
CA ARG A 105 3.84 0.86 13.10
C ARG A 105 2.86 1.73 13.89
N ASN A 106 3.10 3.04 13.94
CA ASN A 106 2.27 4.00 14.65
C ASN A 106 1.02 4.43 13.87
N ASP A 107 1.16 4.90 12.63
CA ASP A 107 0.03 5.42 11.85
C ASP A 107 -0.71 4.31 11.09
N ARG A 108 -0.01 3.22 10.75
CA ARG A 108 -0.49 2.03 10.00
C ARG A 108 -1.13 2.30 8.64
N PHE A 109 -1.46 3.53 8.30
CA PHE A 109 -2.07 3.92 7.04
C PHE A 109 -1.08 4.67 6.16
N TYR A 110 -0.86 4.15 4.95
CA TYR A 110 -0.27 4.91 3.86
C TYR A 110 -1.36 5.41 2.95
N LYS A 111 -1.65 6.71 2.98
CA LYS A 111 -2.69 7.33 2.15
C LYS A 111 -2.08 8.06 0.96
N PHE A 112 -2.74 7.96 -0.19
CA PHE A 112 -2.32 8.61 -1.43
C PHE A 112 -3.50 8.84 -2.37
N GLU A 113 -3.31 9.76 -3.30
CA GLU A 113 -4.24 10.04 -4.39
C GLU A 113 -3.64 9.55 -5.71
N ILE A 114 -4.36 8.70 -6.43
CA ILE A 114 -4.06 8.25 -7.78
C ILE A 114 -4.41 9.39 -8.73
N LEU A 115 -3.38 10.00 -9.33
CA LEU A 115 -3.52 11.11 -10.27
C LEU A 115 -3.72 10.59 -11.69
N ASN A 116 -2.96 9.57 -12.07
CA ASN A 116 -3.00 8.98 -13.40
C ASN A 116 -2.65 7.50 -13.32
N GLU A 117 -3.32 6.69 -14.12
CA GLU A 117 -3.11 5.25 -14.19
C GLU A 117 -3.16 4.81 -15.65
N ASN A 118 -2.08 4.18 -16.10
CA ASN A 118 -2.02 3.51 -17.39
C ASN A 118 -1.58 2.05 -17.22
N SER A 119 -1.39 1.35 -18.35
CA SER A 119 -0.98 -0.05 -18.38
C SER A 119 0.38 -0.32 -17.72
N CYS A 120 1.28 0.67 -17.71
CA CYS A 120 2.67 0.49 -17.28
C CYS A 120 2.99 1.15 -15.93
N ASN A 121 2.23 2.17 -15.52
CA ASN A 121 2.53 2.96 -14.33
C ASN A 121 1.30 3.60 -13.70
N VAL A 122 1.44 3.89 -12.40
CA VAL A 122 0.51 4.67 -11.59
C VAL A 122 1.26 5.86 -11.04
N GLU A 123 0.75 7.06 -11.28
CA GLU A 123 1.21 8.29 -10.66
C GLU A 123 0.37 8.59 -9.44
N VAL A 124 1.02 8.76 -8.28
CA VAL A 124 0.36 8.98 -7.00
C VAL A 124 0.88 10.24 -6.32
N LYS A 125 -0.01 10.95 -5.63
CA LYS A 125 0.31 12.07 -4.74
C LYS A 125 0.19 11.62 -3.29
N LEU A 126 1.27 11.80 -2.54
CA LEU A 126 1.36 11.49 -1.11
C LEU A 126 0.72 12.59 -0.25
N GLU A 127 0.45 12.31 1.02
CA GLU A 127 -0.12 13.30 1.96
C GLU A 127 0.77 14.53 2.16
N ASN A 128 2.10 14.39 2.01
CA ASN A 128 3.04 15.52 2.06
C ASN A 128 3.05 16.37 0.76
N GLY A 129 2.20 16.05 -0.21
CA GLY A 129 2.07 16.76 -1.48
C GLY A 129 3.04 16.29 -2.57
N ASN A 130 4.02 15.43 -2.24
CA ASN A 130 4.98 14.92 -3.22
C ASN A 130 4.31 13.91 -4.15
N THR A 131 4.70 13.94 -5.41
CA THR A 131 4.26 12.98 -6.43
C THR A 131 5.30 11.89 -6.62
N CYS A 132 4.84 10.65 -6.80
CA CYS A 132 5.68 9.47 -7.05
C CYS A 132 5.09 8.66 -8.19
N LYS A 133 5.95 8.02 -8.98
CA LYS A 133 5.55 7.13 -10.08
C LYS A 133 5.87 5.69 -9.72
N ILE A 134 4.85 4.87 -9.60
CA ILE A 134 4.92 3.43 -9.31
C ILE A 134 4.84 2.70 -10.65
N ASN A 135 5.82 1.85 -10.95
CA ASN A 135 5.80 1.06 -12.18
C ASN A 135 5.08 -0.26 -11.92
N LYS A 136 4.13 -0.61 -12.79
CA LYS A 136 3.47 -1.93 -12.78
C LYS A 136 4.37 -2.92 -13.52
N PHE A 137 4.45 -4.15 -13.01
CA PHE A 137 4.95 -5.26 -13.81
C PHE A 137 3.82 -5.68 -14.75
N ILE A 138 4.15 -5.71 -16.04
CA ILE A 138 3.33 -6.41 -17.03
C ILE A 138 3.85 -7.85 -17.02
N PRO A 139 3.08 -8.85 -16.56
CA PRO A 139 3.49 -10.23 -16.76
C PRO A 139 3.59 -10.47 -18.27
N VAL A 140 4.77 -10.90 -18.72
CA VAL A 140 5.03 -11.34 -20.11
C VAL A 140 4.51 -12.76 -20.27
#